data_AF-A0A4R8F2B0-F1
#
_entry.id   AF-A0A4R8F2B0-F1
#
_cell.length_a   1.000
_cell.length_b   1.000
_cell.length_c   1.000
_cell.angle_alpha   90.00
_cell.angle_beta   90.00
_cell.angle_gamma   90.00
#
_symmetry.space_group_name_H-M   'P 1'
#
loop_
_entity.id
_entity.type
_entity.pdbx_description
1 polymer ?
#
loop_
_entity_poly.entity_id
_entity_poly.type
_entity_poly.pdbx_seq_one_letter_code
_entity_poly.pdbx_strand_id
1 'polypeptide(L)'
;MENKQKEKPKKGSGKRFLRIILISLIVAIFLLGVGYIYFEYNRLSYFNLNLQNGWRSYLAYLIDFIPGLRNLSNYEYLEISDPFYLQKELLDTKLKAIQDKREKLIAEQNELQKLLDQVSQESASLMVQREELEKLNQDYQQKIAQYNDYNTRINTLANWLARSTPQQIANALSREEVSVELLVDALATLESKSAAEILQALALVNPQKAAEVIAKMGEKRSE
;
A
#
# COMPACT_ATOMS: atom_id res chain seq x y z
N MET A 1 98.31 3.38 -80.47
CA MET A 1 97.01 3.05 -81.10
C MET A 1 96.03 2.68 -80.00
N GLU A 2 94.83 3.25 -80.14
CA GLU A 2 93.65 3.04 -79.30
C GLU A 2 93.34 1.56 -79.04
N ASN A 3 92.75 1.25 -77.88
CA ASN A 3 91.33 0.90 -77.94
C ASN A 3 90.57 1.19 -76.64
N LYS A 4 89.37 1.74 -76.84
CA LYS A 4 88.44 2.33 -75.89
C LYS A 4 87.38 1.31 -75.45
N GLN A 5 86.87 1.55 -74.23
CA GLN A 5 85.51 1.31 -73.73
C GLN A 5 85.03 -0.15 -73.47
N LYS A 6 84.47 -0.39 -72.27
CA LYS A 6 83.02 -0.19 -71.98
C LYS A 6 82.70 -0.50 -70.50
N GLU A 7 82.18 0.48 -69.78
CA GLU A 7 81.46 0.27 -68.51
C GLU A 7 80.15 -0.49 -68.74
N LYS A 8 79.80 -1.43 -67.83
CA LYS A 8 78.42 -1.79 -67.42
C LYS A 8 78.40 -2.40 -65.99
N PRO A 9 77.29 -2.28 -65.22
CA PRO A 9 77.30 -2.21 -63.76
C PRO A 9 77.09 -3.56 -63.05
N LYS A 10 77.79 -3.80 -61.93
CA LYS A 10 77.57 -4.97 -61.06
C LYS A 10 76.38 -4.76 -60.12
N LYS A 11 75.19 -5.16 -60.59
CA LYS A 11 73.91 -5.19 -59.87
C LYS A 11 73.85 -6.43 -58.95
N GLY A 12 74.30 -6.32 -57.70
CA GLY A 12 74.30 -7.49 -56.78
C GLY A 12 74.36 -7.24 -55.26
N SER A 13 74.70 -6.04 -54.78
CA SER A 13 74.84 -5.78 -53.33
C SER A 13 73.53 -5.40 -52.63
N GLY A 14 72.63 -4.67 -53.29
CA GLY A 14 71.38 -4.18 -52.68
C GLY A 14 70.39 -5.27 -52.27
N LYS A 15 70.34 -6.40 -52.98
CA LYS A 15 69.43 -7.52 -52.66
C LYS A 15 69.82 -8.25 -51.37
N ARG A 16 71.10 -8.31 -51.02
CA ARG A 16 71.58 -8.91 -49.77
C ARG A 16 71.33 -7.98 -48.58
N PHE A 17 71.56 -6.68 -48.77
CA PHE A 17 71.24 -5.66 -47.77
C PHE A 17 69.74 -5.62 -47.44
N LEU A 18 68.89 -5.66 -48.49
CA LEU A 18 67.43 -5.75 -48.31
C LEU A 18 67.00 -7.03 -47.58
N ARG A 19 67.65 -8.18 -47.83
CA ARG A 19 67.36 -9.41 -47.06
C ARG A 19 67.73 -9.28 -45.58
N ILE A 20 68.87 -8.66 -45.27
CA ILE A 20 69.31 -8.48 -43.87
C ILE A 20 68.34 -7.56 -43.13
N ILE A 21 67.92 -6.45 -43.76
CA ILE A 21 66.90 -5.56 -43.19
C ILE A 21 65.59 -6.31 -42.97
N LEU A 22 65.16 -7.11 -43.94
CA LEU A 22 63.89 -7.85 -43.84
C LEU A 22 63.94 -8.90 -42.74
N ILE A 23 65.06 -9.63 -42.60
CA ILE A 23 65.26 -10.60 -41.51
C ILE A 23 65.31 -9.87 -40.16
N SER A 24 66.03 -8.75 -40.07
CA SER A 24 66.07 -7.93 -38.85
C SER A 24 64.71 -7.40 -38.45
N LEU A 25 63.88 -7.00 -39.42
CA LEU A 25 62.51 -6.54 -39.18
C LEU A 25 61.64 -7.68 -38.65
N ILE A 26 61.74 -8.87 -39.24
CA ILE A 26 61.00 -10.06 -38.80
C ILE A 26 61.40 -10.43 -37.36
N VAL A 27 62.70 -10.41 -37.05
CA VAL A 27 63.20 -10.67 -35.69
C VAL A 27 62.70 -9.61 -34.71
N ALA A 28 62.70 -8.34 -35.09
CA ALA A 28 62.17 -7.26 -34.26
C ALA A 28 60.66 -7.44 -33.99
N ILE A 29 59.87 -7.79 -35.00
CA ILE A 29 58.43 -8.08 -34.84
C ILE A 29 58.23 -9.28 -33.91
N PHE A 30 59.05 -10.33 -34.04
CA PHE A 30 58.96 -11.51 -33.20
C PHE A 30 59.30 -11.21 -31.73
N LEU A 31 60.36 -10.44 -31.49
CA LEU A 31 60.73 -9.99 -30.14
C LEU A 31 59.66 -9.10 -29.52
N LEU A 32 59.06 -8.20 -30.31
CA LEU A 32 57.92 -7.38 -29.86
C LEU A 32 56.71 -8.25 -29.51
N GLY A 33 56.40 -9.26 -30.31
CA GLY A 33 55.31 -10.21 -30.06
C GLY A 33 55.51 -11.06 -28.81
N VAL A 34 56.70 -11.63 -28.62
CA VAL A 34 57.04 -12.42 -27.43
C VAL A 34 57.01 -11.55 -26.17
N GLY A 35 57.57 -10.33 -26.23
CA GLY A 35 57.51 -9.41 -25.11
C GLY A 35 56.09 -8.92 -24.81
N TYR A 36 55.22 -8.78 -25.82
CA TYR A 36 53.80 -8.47 -25.62
C TYR A 36 53.08 -9.59 -24.88
N ILE A 37 53.34 -10.86 -25.25
CA ILE A 37 52.78 -12.02 -24.56
C ILE A 37 53.25 -12.07 -23.11
N TYR A 38 54.53 -11.81 -22.84
CA TYR A 38 55.07 -11.76 -21.48
C TYR A 38 54.46 -10.62 -20.65
N PHE A 39 54.32 -9.44 -21.26
CA PHE A 39 53.67 -8.28 -20.64
C PHE A 39 52.20 -8.56 -20.30
N GLU A 40 51.44 -9.11 -21.24
CA GLU A 40 50.03 -9.47 -21.00
C GLU A 40 49.89 -10.64 -20.04
N TYR A 41 50.79 -11.64 -20.03
CA TYR A 41 50.77 -12.72 -19.04
C TYR A 41 50.94 -12.20 -17.60
N ASN A 42 51.91 -11.29 -17.40
CA ASN A 42 52.09 -10.61 -16.12
C ASN A 42 50.94 -9.65 -15.78
N ARG A 43 50.17 -9.19 -16.76
CA ARG A 43 49.02 -8.30 -16.56
C ARG A 43 47.72 -9.06 -16.25
N LEU A 44 47.44 -10.12 -17.01
CA LEU A 44 46.28 -11.02 -16.88
C LEU A 44 46.31 -11.82 -15.58
N SER A 45 47.50 -12.20 -15.11
CA SER A 45 47.66 -12.90 -13.83
C SER A 45 47.18 -12.07 -12.62
N TYR A 46 47.05 -10.75 -12.77
CA TYR A 46 46.71 -9.85 -11.67
C TYR A 46 45.35 -9.14 -11.86
N PHE A 47 44.88 -8.92 -13.10
CA PHE A 47 43.64 -8.18 -13.32
C PHE A 47 42.82 -8.71 -14.51
N ASN A 48 41.53 -8.92 -14.26
CA ASN A 48 40.51 -9.32 -15.23
C ASN A 48 40.09 -8.13 -16.12
N LEU A 49 40.98 -7.67 -17.01
CA LEU A 49 40.75 -6.49 -17.86
C LEU A 49 40.89 -6.78 -19.37
N ASN A 50 40.22 -5.94 -20.16
CA ASN A 50 39.87 -6.12 -21.57
C ASN A 50 41.10 -6.05 -22.52
N LEU A 51 41.30 -7.09 -23.34
CA LEU A 51 42.51 -7.34 -24.17
C LEU A 51 42.66 -6.40 -25.39
N GLN A 52 41.60 -5.70 -25.80
CA GLN A 52 41.54 -5.04 -27.10
C GLN A 52 42.48 -3.83 -27.25
N ASN A 53 42.84 -3.16 -26.14
CA ASN A 53 43.68 -1.95 -26.15
C ASN A 53 45.08 -2.15 -25.54
N GLY A 54 45.46 -3.38 -25.14
CA GLY A 54 46.72 -3.67 -24.45
C GLY A 54 47.98 -3.36 -25.27
N TRP A 55 47.90 -3.48 -26.60
CA TRP A 55 49.03 -3.25 -27.51
C TRP A 55 49.55 -1.81 -27.49
N ARG A 56 48.68 -0.81 -27.26
CA ARG A 56 49.10 0.61 -27.15
C ARG A 56 49.87 0.87 -25.87
N SER A 57 49.41 0.30 -24.77
CA SER A 57 50.08 0.38 -23.46
C SER A 57 51.45 -0.31 -23.48
N TYR A 58 51.57 -1.45 -24.16
CA TYR A 58 52.84 -2.14 -24.32
C TYR A 58 53.85 -1.35 -25.19
N LEU A 59 53.40 -0.73 -26.29
CA LEU A 59 54.27 0.14 -27.08
C LEU A 59 54.71 1.37 -26.29
N ALA A 60 53.82 1.97 -25.51
CA ALA A 60 54.17 3.09 -24.64
C ALA A 60 55.19 2.68 -23.56
N TYR A 61 55.05 1.50 -22.94
CA TYR A 61 56.04 0.93 -22.02
C TYR A 61 57.42 0.80 -22.69
N LEU A 62 57.49 0.25 -23.91
CA LEU A 62 58.76 0.09 -24.62
C LEU A 62 59.41 1.41 -25.02
N ILE A 63 58.60 2.42 -25.37
CA ILE A 63 59.07 3.74 -25.79
C ILE A 63 59.69 4.52 -24.62
N ASP A 64 59.20 4.31 -23.38
CA ASP A 64 59.77 4.94 -22.17
C ASP A 64 61.22 4.48 -21.88
N PHE A 65 61.61 3.27 -22.29
CA PHE A 65 62.98 2.77 -22.13
C PHE A 65 63.98 3.27 -23.18
N ILE A 66 63.54 3.98 -24.24
CA ILE A 66 64.43 4.48 -25.29
C ILE A 66 64.78 5.95 -25.00
N PRO A 67 66.04 6.27 -24.65
CA PRO A 67 66.44 7.65 -24.39
C PRO A 67 66.27 8.50 -25.65
N GLY A 68 65.39 9.51 -25.57
CA GLY A 68 65.06 10.44 -26.67
C GLY A 68 63.62 10.36 -27.18
N LEU A 69 62.91 9.24 -27.01
CA LEU A 69 61.50 9.08 -27.39
C LEU A 69 60.53 9.18 -26.20
N ARG A 70 61.08 9.25 -24.98
CA ARG A 70 60.35 9.34 -23.71
C ARG A 70 59.28 10.44 -23.66
N ASN A 71 59.52 11.58 -24.32
CA ASN A 71 58.59 12.72 -24.31
C ASN A 71 57.39 12.56 -25.26
N LEU A 72 57.33 11.49 -26.06
CA LEU A 72 56.24 11.22 -27.01
C LEU A 72 55.17 10.27 -26.46
N SER A 73 55.42 9.64 -25.29
CA SER A 73 54.48 8.73 -24.66
C SER A 73 54.15 9.19 -23.25
N ASN A 74 52.92 9.69 -23.06
CA ASN A 74 52.33 9.84 -21.73
C ASN A 74 51.89 8.45 -21.26
N TYR A 75 52.81 7.66 -20.73
CA TYR A 75 52.45 6.44 -20.02
C TYR A 75 51.88 6.84 -18.66
N GLU A 76 50.56 6.93 -18.58
CA GLU A 76 49.87 7.06 -17.31
C GLU A 76 49.89 5.68 -16.66
N TYR A 77 50.70 5.52 -15.61
CA TYR A 77 50.60 4.34 -14.75
C TYR A 77 49.15 4.29 -14.27
N LEU A 78 48.39 3.27 -14.69
CA LEU A 78 47.14 2.98 -13.99
C LEU A 78 47.53 2.77 -12.53
N GLU A 79 47.11 3.69 -11.66
CA GLU A 79 47.41 3.63 -10.24
C GLU A 79 47.12 2.21 -9.75
N ILE A 80 48.19 1.51 -9.36
CA ILE A 80 48.11 0.19 -8.76
C ILE A 80 47.51 0.42 -7.38
N SER A 81 46.19 0.55 -7.31
CA SER A 81 45.48 0.56 -6.05
C SER A 81 45.68 -0.83 -5.43
N ASP A 82 46.17 -0.86 -4.18
CA ASP A 82 46.45 -2.09 -3.46
C ASP A 82 45.24 -3.03 -3.52
N PRO A 83 45.37 -4.28 -4.01
CA PRO A 83 44.28 -5.24 -4.05
C PRO A 83 43.55 -5.40 -2.71
N PHE A 84 44.25 -5.22 -1.59
CA PHE A 84 43.65 -5.23 -0.26
C PHE A 84 42.76 -4.00 0.00
N TYR A 85 43.14 -2.84 -0.54
CA TYR A 85 42.35 -1.61 -0.44
C TYR A 85 41.03 -1.74 -1.19
N LEU A 86 41.06 -2.24 -2.43
CA LEU A 86 39.86 -2.46 -3.24
C LEU A 86 38.90 -3.49 -2.62
N GLN A 87 39.44 -4.56 -2.03
CA GLN A 87 38.62 -5.55 -1.32
C GLN A 87 37.99 -4.96 -0.05
N LYS A 88 38.73 -4.15 0.70
CA LYS A 88 38.23 -3.46 1.88
C LYS A 88 37.11 -2.49 1.53
N GLU A 89 37.28 -1.68 0.50
CA GLU A 89 36.25 -0.74 0.03
C GLU A 89 34.97 -1.47 -0.41
N LEU A 90 35.12 -2.59 -1.13
CA LEU A 90 33.98 -3.41 -1.54
C LEU A 90 33.26 -4.06 -0.34
N LEU A 91 34.00 -4.51 0.67
CA LEU A 91 33.46 -5.02 1.93
C LEU A 91 32.72 -3.94 2.71
N ASP A 92 33.32 -2.76 2.87
CA ASP A 92 32.70 -1.63 3.58
C ASP A 92 31.42 -1.18 2.89
N THR A 93 31.40 -1.15 1.56
CA THR A 93 30.21 -0.82 0.77
C THR A 93 29.10 -1.85 0.98
N LYS A 94 29.44 -3.15 0.99
CA LYS A 94 28.48 -4.23 1.25
C LYS A 94 27.97 -4.19 2.68
N LEU A 95 28.83 -3.92 3.66
CA LEU A 95 28.44 -3.81 5.07
C LEU A 95 27.49 -2.63 5.29
N LYS A 96 27.77 -1.47 4.71
CA LYS A 96 26.83 -0.33 4.70
C LYS A 96 25.50 -0.71 4.07
N ALA A 97 25.49 -1.33 2.89
CA ALA A 97 24.26 -1.74 2.24
C ALA A 97 23.43 -2.74 3.07
N ILE A 98 24.09 -3.62 3.83
CA ILE A 98 23.43 -4.55 4.76
C ILE A 98 22.87 -3.79 5.96
N GLN A 99 23.62 -2.84 6.53
CA GLN A 99 23.15 -1.99 7.63
C GLN A 99 21.94 -1.16 7.22
N ASP A 100 21.99 -0.48 6.07
CA ASP A 100 20.88 0.31 5.54
C ASP A 100 19.62 -0.56 5.31
N LYS A 101 19.79 -1.77 4.77
CA LYS A 101 18.68 -2.72 4.61
C LYS A 101 18.11 -3.16 5.95
N ARG A 102 18.95 -3.39 6.95
CA ARG A 102 18.51 -3.77 8.30
C ARG A 102 17.71 -2.65 8.94
N GLU A 103 18.17 -1.41 8.83
CA GLU A 103 17.47 -0.24 9.37
C GLU A 103 16.10 -0.05 8.69
N LYS A 104 16.03 -0.21 7.36
CA LYS A 104 14.76 -0.19 6.63
C LYS A 104 13.80 -1.28 7.09
N LEU A 105 14.28 -2.52 7.24
CA LEU A 105 13.45 -3.63 7.72
C LEU A 105 12.93 -3.39 9.14
N ILE A 106 13.75 -2.80 10.03
CA ILE A 106 13.31 -2.43 11.38
C ILE A 106 12.24 -1.34 11.33
N ALA A 107 12.39 -0.35 10.45
CA ALA A 107 11.39 0.70 10.27
C ALA A 107 10.06 0.13 9.74
N GLU A 108 10.11 -0.71 8.71
CA GLU A 108 8.93 -1.41 8.16
C GLU A 108 8.25 -2.30 9.20
N GLN A 109 9.03 -3.04 10.01
CA GLN A 109 8.49 -3.85 11.10
C GLN A 109 7.76 -3.00 12.15
N ASN A 110 8.31 -1.84 12.51
CA ASN A 110 7.68 -0.93 13.46
C ASN A 110 6.39 -0.32 12.89
N GLU A 111 6.37 0.02 11.60
CA GLU A 111 5.14 0.50 10.92
C GLU A 111 4.07 -0.59 10.86
N LEU A 112 4.45 -1.82 10.52
CA LEU A 112 3.55 -2.98 10.53
C LEU A 112 2.97 -3.24 11.91
N GLN A 113 3.79 -3.14 12.97
CA GLN A 113 3.29 -3.31 14.33
C GLN A 113 2.29 -2.22 14.70
N LYS A 114 2.55 -0.95 14.35
CA LYS A 114 1.60 0.15 14.58
C LYS A 114 0.28 -0.07 13.84
N LEU A 115 0.33 -0.51 12.58
CA LEU A 115 -0.87 -0.82 11.80
C LEU A 115 -1.66 -1.97 12.43
N LEU A 116 -0.97 -3.01 12.92
CA LEU A 116 -1.62 -4.14 13.57
C LEU A 116 -2.31 -3.72 14.88
N ASP A 117 -1.65 -2.90 15.69
CA ASP A 117 -2.22 -2.36 16.92
C ASP A 117 -3.45 -1.48 16.62
N GLN A 118 -3.39 -0.66 15.57
CA GLN A 118 -4.48 0.20 15.13
C GLN A 118 -5.69 -0.62 14.63
N VAL A 119 -5.46 -1.64 13.80
CA VAL A 119 -6.50 -2.57 13.34
C VAL A 119 -7.13 -3.33 14.51
N SER A 120 -6.33 -3.74 15.50
CA SER A 120 -6.84 -4.41 16.69
C SER A 120 -7.77 -3.51 17.50
N GLN A 121 -7.39 -2.24 17.71
CA GLN A 121 -8.22 -1.25 18.40
C GLN A 121 -9.52 -0.94 17.64
N GLU A 122 -9.43 -0.74 16.32
CA GLU A 122 -10.60 -0.50 15.47
C GLU A 122 -11.55 -1.71 15.49
N SER A 123 -11.02 -2.93 15.41
CA SER A 123 -11.83 -4.15 15.48
C SER A 123 -12.55 -4.29 16.82
N ALA A 124 -11.88 -3.96 17.93
CA ALA A 124 -12.51 -3.99 19.25
C ALA A 124 -13.63 -2.94 19.37
N SER A 125 -13.38 -1.73 18.87
CA SER A 125 -14.39 -0.65 18.83
C SER A 125 -15.61 -1.04 17.98
N LEU A 126 -15.40 -1.61 16.81
CA LEU A 126 -16.47 -2.08 15.93
C LEU A 126 -17.30 -3.19 16.56
N MET A 127 -16.67 -4.08 17.34
CA MET A 127 -17.39 -5.14 18.05
C MET A 127 -18.34 -4.56 19.11
N VAL A 128 -17.87 -3.59 19.90
CA VAL A 128 -18.69 -2.89 20.90
C VAL A 128 -19.85 -2.14 20.22
N GLN A 129 -19.57 -1.38 19.16
CA GLN A 129 -20.61 -0.66 18.41
C GLN A 129 -21.67 -1.61 17.83
N ARG A 130 -21.25 -2.79 17.36
CA ARG A 130 -22.18 -3.80 16.84
C ARG A 130 -23.10 -4.34 17.93
N GLU A 131 -22.56 -4.64 19.12
CA GLU A 131 -23.36 -5.10 20.26
C GLU A 131 -24.36 -4.02 20.73
N GLU A 132 -23.94 -2.76 20.76
CA GLU A 132 -24.82 -1.63 21.09
C GLU A 132 -25.94 -1.48 20.07
N LEU A 133 -25.61 -1.55 18.78
CA LEU A 133 -26.59 -1.46 17.70
C LEU A 133 -27.59 -2.61 17.75
N GLU A 134 -27.13 -3.83 18.06
CA GLU A 134 -28.01 -4.99 18.20
C GLU A 134 -28.99 -4.83 19.38
N LYS A 135 -28.51 -4.36 20.53
CA LYS A 135 -29.37 -4.03 21.68
C LYS A 135 -30.38 -2.95 21.34
N LEU A 136 -29.94 -1.89 20.66
CA LEU A 136 -30.81 -0.80 20.24
C LEU A 136 -31.88 -1.28 19.26
N ASN A 137 -31.51 -2.13 18.31
CA ASN A 137 -32.46 -2.72 17.36
C ASN A 137 -33.50 -3.59 18.07
N GLN A 138 -33.09 -4.39 19.07
CA GLN A 138 -34.02 -5.17 19.88
C GLN A 138 -35.01 -4.26 20.65
N ASP A 139 -34.53 -3.18 21.28
CA ASP A 139 -35.40 -2.20 21.97
C ASP A 139 -36.37 -1.52 21.00
N TYR A 140 -35.90 -1.11 19.82
CA TYR A 140 -36.76 -0.55 18.79
C TYR A 140 -37.83 -1.53 18.30
N GLN A 141 -37.47 -2.79 18.07
CA GLN A 141 -38.44 -3.82 17.67
C GLN A 141 -39.51 -4.05 18.75
N GLN A 142 -39.10 -4.06 20.03
CA GLN A 142 -40.05 -4.16 21.14
C GLN A 142 -40.98 -2.96 21.21
N LYS A 143 -40.46 -1.74 21.06
CA LYS A 143 -41.28 -0.52 21.01
C LYS A 143 -42.24 -0.49 19.82
N ILE A 144 -41.79 -0.92 18.65
CA ILE A 144 -42.65 -1.04 17.46
C ILE A 144 -43.76 -2.06 17.71
N ALA A 145 -43.43 -3.22 18.29
CA ALA A 145 -44.43 -4.24 18.62
C ALA A 145 -45.46 -3.71 19.64
N GLN A 146 -45.01 -3.04 20.70
CA GLN A 146 -45.89 -2.42 21.70
C GLN A 146 -46.80 -1.35 21.07
N TYR A 147 -46.25 -0.49 20.21
CA TYR A 147 -47.01 0.54 19.52
C TYR A 147 -48.05 -0.04 18.56
N ASN A 148 -47.69 -1.09 17.81
CA ASN A 148 -48.60 -1.77 16.89
C ASN A 148 -49.72 -2.52 17.63
N ASP A 149 -49.40 -3.17 18.75
CA ASP A 149 -50.41 -3.78 19.63
C ASP A 149 -51.37 -2.73 20.18
N TYR A 150 -50.83 -1.63 20.71
CA TYR A 150 -51.62 -0.52 21.25
C TYR A 150 -52.57 0.07 20.19
N ASN A 151 -52.07 0.36 18.99
CA ASN A 151 -52.91 0.86 17.89
C ASN A 151 -53.95 -0.14 17.43
N THR A 152 -53.60 -1.44 17.41
CA THR A 152 -54.57 -2.49 17.10
C THR A 152 -55.69 -2.52 18.14
N ARG A 153 -55.36 -2.39 19.42
CA ARG A 153 -56.33 -2.30 20.51
C ARG A 153 -57.22 -1.07 20.39
N ILE A 154 -56.65 0.10 20.08
CA ILE A 154 -57.44 1.33 19.81
C ILE A 154 -58.41 1.09 18.67
N ASN A 155 -57.93 0.61 17.52
CA ASN A 155 -58.74 0.42 16.33
C ASN A 155 -59.85 -0.63 16.55
N THR A 156 -59.54 -1.73 17.24
CA THR A 156 -60.55 -2.74 17.58
C THR A 156 -61.60 -2.16 18.52
N LEU A 157 -61.18 -1.41 19.54
CA LEU A 157 -62.10 -0.80 20.50
C LEU A 157 -62.97 0.27 19.81
N ALA A 158 -62.39 1.16 19.02
CA ALA A 158 -63.12 2.16 18.22
C ALA A 158 -64.14 1.49 17.28
N ASN A 159 -63.76 0.41 16.59
CA ASN A 159 -64.68 -0.35 15.75
C ASN A 159 -65.83 -0.98 16.53
N TRP A 160 -65.57 -1.50 17.74
CA TRP A 160 -66.60 -2.05 18.61
C TRP A 160 -67.55 -0.96 19.09
N LEU A 161 -67.02 0.20 19.49
CA LEU A 161 -67.80 1.36 19.89
C LEU A 161 -68.69 1.88 18.75
N ALA A 162 -68.18 1.93 17.51
CA ALA A 162 -68.93 2.38 16.35
C ALA A 162 -70.09 1.44 15.94
N ARG A 163 -69.99 0.15 16.28
CA ARG A 163 -70.96 -0.88 15.87
C ARG A 163 -71.93 -1.31 16.98
N SER A 164 -71.65 -0.93 18.23
CA SER A 164 -72.45 -1.34 19.40
C SER A 164 -73.35 -0.21 19.86
N THR A 165 -74.46 -0.54 20.54
CA THR A 165 -75.26 0.50 21.20
C THR A 165 -74.53 1.00 22.47
N PRO A 166 -74.60 2.30 22.79
CA PRO A 166 -73.92 2.88 23.96
C PRO A 166 -74.21 2.15 25.27
N GLN A 167 -75.45 1.72 25.48
CA GLN A 167 -75.89 1.03 26.69
C GLN A 167 -75.33 -0.40 26.80
N GLN A 168 -75.17 -1.10 25.67
CA GLN A 168 -74.63 -2.47 25.68
C GLN A 168 -73.12 -2.48 25.96
N ILE A 169 -72.39 -1.51 25.44
CA ILE A 169 -70.94 -1.47 25.58
C ILE A 169 -70.47 -0.87 26.91
N ALA A 170 -71.27 -0.01 27.55
CA ALA A 170 -70.94 0.65 28.82
C ALA A 170 -70.49 -0.33 29.93
N ASN A 171 -71.17 -1.48 30.07
CA ASN A 171 -70.77 -2.52 31.03
C ASN A 171 -69.40 -3.13 30.70
N ALA A 172 -69.08 -3.33 29.42
CA ALA A 172 -67.78 -3.85 28.99
C ALA A 172 -66.65 -2.83 29.20
N LEU A 173 -66.92 -1.53 28.98
CA LEU A 173 -65.96 -0.45 29.19
C LEU A 173 -65.74 -0.12 30.67
N SER A 174 -66.71 -0.44 31.53
CA SER A 174 -66.63 -0.19 32.98
C SER A 174 -65.60 -1.05 33.72
N ARG A 175 -65.17 -2.16 33.11
CA ARG A 175 -64.27 -3.14 33.73
C ARG A 175 -62.85 -2.59 33.89
N GLU A 176 -62.13 -3.03 34.91
CA GLU A 176 -60.79 -2.51 35.25
C GLU A 176 -59.74 -2.79 34.18
N GLU A 177 -59.90 -3.85 33.38
CA GLU A 177 -58.92 -4.25 32.36
C GLU A 177 -58.84 -3.29 31.17
N VAL A 178 -59.86 -2.44 30.99
CA VAL A 178 -59.86 -1.41 29.95
C VAL A 178 -59.24 -0.14 30.53
N SER A 179 -58.03 0.23 30.13
CA SER A 179 -57.38 1.43 30.67
C SER A 179 -58.11 2.71 30.26
N VAL A 180 -58.03 3.72 31.13
CA VAL A 180 -58.63 5.04 30.90
C VAL A 180 -58.00 5.70 29.67
N GLU A 181 -56.69 5.56 29.47
CA GLU A 181 -55.95 6.07 28.31
C GLU A 181 -56.44 5.46 27.00
N LEU A 182 -56.65 4.14 26.97
CA LEU A 182 -57.13 3.46 25.77
C LEU A 182 -58.56 3.90 25.39
N LEU A 183 -59.40 4.16 26.41
CA LEU A 183 -60.75 4.69 26.21
C LEU A 183 -60.70 6.13 25.66
N VAL A 184 -59.88 6.99 26.24
CA VAL A 184 -59.67 8.37 25.77
C VAL A 184 -59.27 8.37 24.30
N ASP A 185 -58.28 7.55 23.95
CA ASP A 185 -57.74 7.49 22.59
C ASP A 185 -58.74 6.92 21.59
N ALA A 186 -59.45 5.85 21.95
CA ALA A 186 -60.46 5.28 21.08
C ALA A 186 -61.68 6.20 20.92
N LEU A 187 -62.16 6.86 21.98
CA LEU A 187 -63.25 7.83 21.90
C LEU A 187 -62.87 9.05 21.05
N ALA A 188 -61.59 9.46 21.08
CA ALA A 188 -61.09 10.54 20.23
C ALA A 188 -61.12 10.21 18.72
N THR A 189 -61.14 8.92 18.35
CA THR A 189 -61.31 8.50 16.95
C THR A 189 -62.76 8.50 16.45
N LEU A 190 -63.73 8.65 17.35
CA LEU A 190 -65.16 8.64 17.03
C LEU A 190 -65.71 10.05 16.83
N GLU A 191 -66.87 10.15 16.20
CA GLU A 191 -67.62 11.41 16.14
C GLU A 191 -68.02 11.87 17.56
N SER A 192 -67.97 13.19 17.80
CA SER A 192 -68.18 13.78 19.13
C SER A 192 -69.54 13.41 19.76
N LYS A 193 -70.58 13.24 18.94
CA LYS A 193 -71.91 12.83 19.40
C LYS A 193 -71.90 11.39 19.93
N SER A 194 -71.37 10.45 19.15
CA SER A 194 -71.26 9.03 19.54
C SER A 194 -70.38 8.86 20.77
N ALA A 195 -69.26 9.58 20.84
CA ALA A 195 -68.39 9.58 22.01
C ALA A 195 -69.12 10.08 23.27
N ALA A 196 -69.91 11.16 23.17
CA ALA A 196 -70.68 11.71 24.28
C ALA A 196 -71.78 10.74 24.76
N GLU A 197 -72.48 10.07 23.84
CA GLU A 197 -73.50 9.07 24.17
C GLU A 197 -72.91 7.85 24.89
N ILE A 198 -71.74 7.38 24.45
CA ILE A 198 -70.99 6.29 25.10
C ILE A 198 -70.49 6.70 26.48
N LEU A 199 -69.96 7.92 26.63
CA LEU A 199 -69.52 8.46 27.93
C LEU A 199 -70.67 8.61 28.90
N GLN A 200 -71.82 9.08 28.43
CA GLN A 200 -73.02 9.20 29.26
C GLN A 200 -73.50 7.81 29.71
N ALA A 201 -73.49 6.82 28.82
CA ALA A 201 -73.82 5.44 29.17
C ALA A 201 -72.81 4.84 30.16
N LEU A 202 -71.51 5.13 30.01
CA LEU A 202 -70.47 4.71 30.96
C LEU A 202 -70.66 5.37 32.33
N ALA A 203 -71.01 6.66 32.38
CA ALA A 203 -71.22 7.39 33.64
C ALA A 203 -72.39 6.82 34.47
N LEU A 204 -73.39 6.21 33.82
CA LEU A 204 -74.48 5.53 34.50
C LEU A 204 -74.06 4.20 35.14
N VAL A 205 -73.02 3.55 34.61
CA VAL A 205 -72.53 2.25 35.09
C VAL A 205 -71.35 2.39 36.04
N ASN A 206 -70.37 3.23 35.68
CA ASN A 206 -69.17 3.52 36.47
C ASN A 206 -68.83 5.02 36.38
N PRO A 207 -69.40 5.84 37.28
CA PRO A 207 -69.25 7.29 37.25
C PRO A 207 -67.83 7.77 37.55
N GLN A 208 -67.08 7.04 38.39
CA GLN A 208 -65.69 7.39 38.72
C GLN A 208 -64.80 7.27 37.49
N LYS A 209 -64.86 6.14 36.80
CA LYS A 209 -64.08 5.91 35.58
C LYS A 209 -64.48 6.87 34.45
N ALA A 210 -65.76 7.18 34.30
CA ALA A 210 -66.22 8.16 33.32
C ALA A 210 -65.66 9.56 33.61
N ALA A 211 -65.62 9.98 34.88
CA ALA A 211 -65.04 11.26 35.29
C ALA A 211 -63.53 11.32 34.97
N GLU A 212 -62.79 10.24 35.21
CA GLU A 212 -61.36 10.15 34.87
C GLU A 212 -61.12 10.24 33.36
N VAL A 213 -61.94 9.57 32.54
CA VAL A 213 -61.86 9.68 31.07
C VAL A 213 -62.13 11.12 30.62
N ILE A 214 -63.15 11.78 31.18
CA ILE A 214 -63.49 13.18 30.85
C ILE A 214 -62.36 14.13 31.24
N ALA A 215 -61.80 13.98 32.44
CA ALA A 215 -60.67 14.79 32.90
C ALA A 215 -59.47 14.66 31.95
N LYS A 216 -59.07 13.43 31.60
CA LYS A 216 -57.94 13.18 30.69
C LYS A 216 -58.20 13.64 29.25
N MET A 217 -59.42 13.50 28.74
CA MET A 217 -59.77 14.08 27.43
C MET A 217 -59.66 15.61 27.42
N GLY A 218 -59.99 16.26 28.55
CA GLY A 218 -59.85 17.70 28.74
C GLY A 218 -58.39 18.13 28.68
N GLU A 219 -57.52 17.43 29.40
CA GLU A 219 -56.07 17.67 29.43
C GLU A 219 -55.42 17.45 28.06
N LYS A 220 -55.78 16.37 27.35
CA LYS A 220 -55.21 16.02 26.04
C LYS A 220 -55.59 16.97 24.91
N ARG A 221 -56.70 17.71 25.04
CA ARG A 221 -57.13 18.72 24.04
C ARG A 221 -56.48 20.09 24.24
N SER A 222 -55.81 20.31 25.36
CA SER A 222 -55.13 21.57 25.70
C SER A 222 -53.63 21.59 25.37
N GLU A 223 -53.06 20.45 24.94
CA GLU A 223 -51.74 20.34 24.30
C GLU A 223 -51.86 20.34 22.77
#